data_AF-A0A1J4KIG6-F1
#
_entry.id   AF-A0A1J4KIG6-F1
#
_cell.length_a   1.000
_cell.length_b   1.000
_cell.length_c   1.000
_cell.angle_alpha   90.00
_cell.angle_beta   90.00
_cell.angle_gamma   90.00
#
_symmetry.space_group_name_H-M   'P 1'
#
loop_
_entity.id
_entity.type
_entity.pdbx_description
1 polymer ?
#
loop_
_entity_poly.entity_id
_entity_poly.type
_entity_poly.pdbx_seq_one_letter_code
_entity_poly.pdbx_strand_id
1 'polypeptide(L)'
;MNTPQLKKPTIDINICIPNHFIKRVKVSPLHKISILNNLFPQEDNIFIYRGQLLSENSTFESYGFGRNDQISVQKYYRDNEVGNGGNNSNKSNARDQTKEKYYIVVLPNLQTPEFEYYKLKWIQITRDADIFSENIAYGTGKASSREFARLRDLRMTKLEQKKSFYRKNWWNFIDNKKLSAKRDVPLVTDFKQLDTPCSEAMPVIW
;
A
#
# COMPACT_ATOMS: atom_id res chain seq x y z
N MET A 1 6.12 -42.18 -15.42
CA MET A 1 6.97 -41.96 -14.23
C MET A 1 6.88 -40.49 -13.87
N ASN A 2 6.29 -40.13 -12.73
CA ASN A 2 6.16 -38.72 -12.30
C ASN A 2 7.39 -38.34 -11.46
N THR A 3 8.22 -37.44 -11.97
CA THR A 3 9.29 -36.85 -11.17
C THR A 3 8.70 -35.86 -10.17
N PRO A 4 9.04 -35.95 -8.87
CA PRO A 4 8.56 -35.00 -7.87
C PRO A 4 9.10 -33.61 -8.19
N GLN A 5 8.19 -32.64 -8.41
CA GLN A 5 8.60 -31.26 -8.67
C GLN A 5 9.11 -30.61 -7.38
N LEU A 6 10.41 -30.27 -7.38
CA LEU A 6 11.04 -29.54 -6.28
C LEU A 6 10.40 -28.15 -6.16
N LYS A 7 9.91 -27.81 -4.97
CA LYS A 7 9.31 -26.50 -4.69
C LYS A 7 10.37 -25.42 -4.81
N LYS A 8 10.22 -24.53 -5.81
CA LYS A 8 11.15 -23.41 -6.03
C LYS A 8 11.14 -22.44 -4.83
N PRO A 9 12.30 -21.92 -4.40
CA PRO A 9 12.37 -20.96 -3.32
C PRO A 9 11.65 -19.66 -3.71
N THR A 10 10.86 -19.12 -2.78
CA THR A 10 10.11 -17.88 -2.96
C THR A 10 10.33 -16.95 -1.77
N ILE A 11 10.48 -15.66 -2.05
CA ILE A 11 10.59 -14.59 -1.05
C ILE A 11 9.32 -13.75 -1.03
N ASP A 12 8.94 -13.26 0.15
CA ASP A 12 7.83 -12.32 0.34
C ASP A 12 8.39 -10.89 0.33
N ILE A 13 7.93 -10.05 -0.59
CA ILE A 13 8.33 -8.64 -0.70
C ILE A 13 7.11 -7.75 -0.46
N ASN A 14 7.30 -6.67 0.30
CA ASN A 14 6.32 -5.61 0.46
C ASN A 14 6.68 -4.45 -0.46
N ILE A 15 5.81 -4.16 -1.42
CA ILE A 15 5.94 -3.06 -2.35
C ILE A 15 5.20 -1.86 -1.77
N CYS A 16 5.91 -0.75 -1.56
CA CYS A 16 5.42 0.47 -0.95
C CYS A 16 5.24 1.54 -2.01
N ILE A 17 4.00 2.00 -2.21
CA ILE A 17 3.70 3.14 -3.09
C ILE A 17 3.44 4.34 -2.17
N PRO A 18 4.25 5.39 -2.25
CA PRO A 18 4.08 6.56 -1.41
C PRO A 18 2.66 7.12 -1.44
N ASN A 19 2.15 7.49 -0.28
CA ASN A 19 0.80 8.05 -0.08
C ASN A 19 -0.37 7.15 -0.52
N HIS A 20 -0.12 5.89 -0.91
CA HIS A 20 -1.17 5.03 -1.45
C HIS A 20 -1.37 3.76 -0.61
N PHE A 21 -0.55 2.74 -0.82
CA PHE A 21 -0.72 1.45 -0.14
C PHE A 21 0.55 0.61 -0.17
N ILE A 22 0.52 -0.49 0.57
CA ILE A 22 1.56 -1.51 0.59
C ILE A 22 0.98 -2.80 0.03
N LYS A 23 1.64 -3.36 -0.99
CA LYS A 23 1.23 -4.59 -1.68
C LYS A 23 2.23 -5.71 -1.38
N ARG A 24 1.74 -6.87 -0.95
CA ARG A 24 2.57 -8.06 -0.71
C ARG A 24 2.67 -8.89 -1.98
N VAL A 25 3.89 -9.25 -2.38
CA VAL A 25 4.15 -10.05 -3.59
C VAL A 25 5.13 -11.17 -3.26
N LYS A 26 4.90 -12.35 -3.83
CA LYS A 26 5.80 -13.50 -3.77
C LYS A 26 6.59 -13.61 -5.07
N VAL A 27 7.91 -13.59 -4.99
CA VAL A 27 8.78 -13.70 -6.16
C VAL A 27 9.89 -14.72 -5.94
N SER A 28 10.48 -15.20 -7.03
CA SER A 28 11.70 -16.01 -6.95
C SER A 28 12.93 -15.10 -6.85
N PRO A 29 13.93 -15.42 -5.99
CA PRO A 29 15.17 -14.64 -5.89
C PRO A 29 15.94 -14.51 -7.22
N LEU A 30 15.80 -15.51 -8.09
CA LEU A 30 16.49 -15.59 -9.38
C LEU A 30 15.85 -14.74 -10.48
N HIS A 31 14.62 -14.24 -10.26
CA HIS A 31 13.97 -13.39 -11.24
C HIS A 31 14.61 -11.99 -11.25
N LYS A 32 14.58 -11.37 -12.43
CA LYS A 32 15.00 -9.97 -12.63
C LYS A 32 14.01 -9.00 -11.99
N ILE A 33 14.49 -7.83 -11.58
CA ILE A 33 13.64 -6.76 -11.03
C ILE A 33 12.58 -6.30 -12.04
N SER A 34 12.85 -6.37 -13.34
CA SER A 34 11.89 -6.04 -14.40
C SER A 34 10.54 -6.77 -14.31
N ILE A 35 10.46 -7.92 -13.62
CA ILE A 35 9.19 -8.61 -13.40
C ILE A 35 8.18 -7.76 -12.60
N LEU A 36 8.65 -6.79 -11.80
CA LEU A 36 7.81 -5.89 -11.04
C LEU A 36 7.06 -4.90 -11.95
N ASN A 37 7.55 -4.62 -13.15
CA ASN A 37 6.88 -3.75 -14.13
C ASN A 37 5.52 -4.33 -14.55
N ASN A 38 5.34 -5.65 -14.49
CA ASN A 38 4.05 -6.31 -14.73
C ASN A 38 2.97 -5.92 -13.71
N LEU A 39 3.36 -5.41 -12.54
CA LEU A 39 2.43 -4.93 -11.52
C LEU A 39 1.91 -3.51 -11.83
N PHE A 40 2.60 -2.78 -12.71
CA PHE A 40 2.37 -1.37 -13.06
C PHE A 40 2.50 -1.16 -14.58
N PRO A 41 1.62 -1.76 -15.40
CA PRO A 41 1.80 -1.90 -16.85
C PRO A 41 1.72 -0.60 -17.68
N GLN A 42 1.68 0.58 -17.07
CA GLN A 42 1.48 1.86 -17.75
C GLN A 42 2.51 2.93 -17.39
N GLU A 43 3.45 2.61 -16.49
CA GLU A 43 4.34 3.61 -15.91
C GLU A 43 5.78 3.08 -15.91
N ASP A 44 6.69 3.93 -16.36
CA ASP A 44 8.12 3.71 -16.12
C ASP A 44 8.35 3.91 -14.62
N ASN A 45 8.76 2.86 -13.92
CA ASN A 45 8.86 2.87 -12.47
C ASN A 45 10.31 2.74 -12.01
N ILE A 46 10.64 3.52 -10.98
CA ILE A 46 11.90 3.45 -10.28
C ILE A 46 11.67 2.67 -8.98
N PHE A 47 12.54 1.68 -8.76
CA PHE A 47 12.51 0.83 -7.56
C PHE A 47 13.66 1.21 -6.64
N ILE A 48 13.35 1.45 -5.36
CA ILE A 48 14.34 1.80 -4.33
C ILE A 48 14.32 0.74 -3.23
N TYR A 49 15.51 0.27 -2.83
CA TYR A 49 15.72 -0.69 -1.74
C TYR A 49 16.98 -0.37 -0.96
N ARG A 50 16.90 -0.29 0.37
CA ARG A 50 18.04 0.01 1.27
C ARG A 50 18.86 1.24 0.84
N GLY A 51 18.16 2.29 0.39
CA GLY A 51 18.79 3.52 -0.11
C GLY A 51 19.54 3.37 -1.44
N GLN A 52 19.26 2.32 -2.21
CA GLN A 52 19.85 2.09 -3.54
C GLN A 52 18.76 1.99 -4.60
N LEU A 53 19.07 2.47 -5.81
CA LEU A 53 18.22 2.28 -6.99
C LEU A 53 18.45 0.88 -7.55
N LEU A 54 17.36 0.15 -7.78
CA LEU A 54 17.43 -1.17 -8.38
C LEU A 54 17.49 -1.07 -9.90
N SER A 55 18.38 -1.85 -10.51
CA SER A 55 18.49 -2.02 -11.95
C SER A 55 17.55 -3.13 -12.40
N GLU A 56 16.82 -2.88 -13.50
CA GLU A 56 15.86 -3.83 -14.06
C GLU A 56 16.49 -5.17 -14.50
N ASN A 57 17.77 -5.12 -14.90
CA ASN A 57 18.50 -6.28 -15.40
C ASN A 57 19.09 -7.17 -14.29
N SER A 58 19.16 -6.65 -13.08
CA SER A 58 19.68 -7.34 -11.91
C SER A 58 18.62 -8.26 -11.29
N THR A 59 19.05 -9.30 -10.59
CA THR A 59 18.15 -10.24 -9.90
C THR A 59 17.90 -9.81 -8.46
N PHE A 60 16.81 -10.27 -7.84
CA PHE A 60 16.58 -10.01 -6.41
C PHE A 60 17.75 -10.55 -5.56
N GLU A 61 18.27 -11.73 -5.87
CA GLU A 61 19.41 -12.31 -5.14
C GLU A 61 20.67 -11.43 -5.20
N SER A 62 20.92 -10.73 -6.31
CA SER A 62 22.08 -9.84 -6.44
C SER A 62 22.06 -8.67 -5.46
N TYR A 63 20.86 -8.27 -5.02
CA TYR A 63 20.63 -7.25 -3.99
C TYR A 63 20.55 -7.82 -2.57
N GLY A 64 20.83 -9.12 -2.40
CA GLY A 64 20.83 -9.81 -1.11
C GLY A 64 19.45 -10.27 -0.63
N PHE A 65 18.42 -10.24 -1.48
CA PHE A 65 17.13 -10.81 -1.10
C PHE A 65 17.23 -12.33 -0.98
N GLY A 66 16.73 -12.89 0.13
CA GLY A 66 16.68 -14.35 0.31
C GLY A 66 18.02 -15.01 0.63
N ARG A 67 19.09 -14.24 0.88
CA ARG A 67 20.33 -14.76 1.49
C ARG A 67 20.07 -15.08 2.97
N ASN A 68 19.43 -16.20 3.21
CA ASN A 68 19.30 -16.78 4.55
C ASN A 68 20.56 -17.60 4.85
N ASP A 69 21.66 -16.97 5.28
CA ASP A 69 22.78 -17.68 5.92
C ASP A 69 22.40 -18.24 7.31
N GLN A 70 21.13 -18.11 7.72
CA GLN A 70 20.59 -18.79 8.88
C GLN A 70 19.56 -19.84 8.44
N ILE A 71 20.05 -21.04 8.16
CA ILE A 71 19.23 -22.26 8.06
C ILE A 71 18.59 -22.50 9.43
N SER A 72 17.35 -22.02 9.61
CA SER A 72 16.49 -22.46 10.71
C SER A 72 15.48 -23.46 10.12
N VAL A 73 15.83 -24.75 10.11
CA VAL A 73 14.88 -25.81 9.78
C VAL A 73 13.87 -25.89 10.93
N GLN A 74 12.69 -25.33 10.75
CA GLN A 74 11.56 -25.59 11.65
C GLN A 74 10.46 -26.33 10.89
N LYS A 75 10.35 -27.63 11.18
CA LYS A 75 9.18 -28.44 10.85
C LYS A 75 8.03 -27.96 11.74
N TYR A 76 7.05 -27.27 11.17
CA TYR A 76 5.80 -26.99 11.86
C TYR A 76 4.83 -28.15 11.66
N TYR A 77 4.50 -28.84 12.75
CA TYR A 77 3.25 -29.58 12.85
C TYR A 77 2.12 -28.54 12.98
N ARG A 78 1.12 -28.63 12.10
CA ARG A 78 -0.15 -27.91 12.25
C ARG A 78 -1.02 -28.75 13.16
N ASP A 79 -1.14 -28.35 14.42
CA ASP A 79 -2.21 -28.88 15.27
C ASP A 79 -3.48 -28.11 14.94
N ASN A 80 -4.43 -28.82 14.33
CA ASN A 80 -5.79 -28.37 14.13
C ASN A 80 -6.54 -28.51 15.46
N GLU A 81 -6.62 -27.44 16.26
CA GLU A 81 -7.49 -27.44 17.43
C GLU A 81 -8.77 -26.64 17.16
N VAL A 82 -9.87 -27.39 17.08
CA VAL A 82 -11.23 -26.92 17.33
C VAL A 82 -11.42 -26.97 18.85
N GLY A 83 -11.39 -25.82 19.53
CA GLY A 83 -11.43 -25.80 20.99
C GLY A 83 -11.95 -24.47 21.55
N ASN A 84 -13.10 -24.55 22.21
CA ASN A 84 -13.92 -23.49 22.77
C ASN A 84 -13.36 -22.98 24.13
N GLY A 85 -13.46 -21.67 24.36
CA GLY A 85 -13.58 -20.96 25.65
C GLY A 85 -12.73 -21.35 26.87
N GLY A 86 -11.87 -20.43 27.34
CA GLY A 86 -11.48 -20.39 28.76
C GLY A 86 -10.08 -19.84 29.08
N ASN A 87 -10.05 -18.60 29.57
CA ASN A 87 -9.16 -17.97 30.56
C ASN A 87 -7.63 -18.20 30.58
N ASN A 88 -6.93 -17.05 30.54
CA ASN A 88 -5.72 -16.69 31.29
C ASN A 88 -4.69 -17.81 31.56
N SER A 89 -3.77 -17.98 30.62
CA SER A 89 -2.48 -18.59 30.89
C SER A 89 -1.37 -17.70 30.32
N ASN A 90 -0.43 -17.33 31.18
CA ASN A 90 0.86 -16.71 30.86
C ASN A 90 1.50 -17.43 29.66
N LYS A 91 1.31 -16.89 28.45
CA LYS A 91 1.98 -17.38 27.24
C LYS A 91 3.45 -17.01 27.36
N SER A 92 4.24 -17.98 27.78
CA SER A 92 5.69 -17.96 27.69
C SER A 92 6.11 -17.44 26.32
N ASN A 93 6.99 -16.44 26.33
CA ASN A 93 7.61 -15.78 25.19
C ASN A 93 8.30 -16.80 24.28
N ALA A 94 7.54 -17.50 23.44
CA ALA A 94 8.07 -18.09 22.22
C ALA A 94 8.62 -16.90 21.45
N ARG A 95 9.95 -16.74 21.45
CA ARG A 95 10.66 -15.73 20.67
C ARG A 95 10.27 -15.96 19.21
N ASP A 96 9.26 -15.21 18.80
CA ASP A 96 8.76 -15.15 17.44
C ASP A 96 9.96 -14.69 16.61
N GLN A 97 10.60 -15.62 15.89
CA GLN A 97 11.65 -15.25 14.96
C GLN A 97 10.98 -14.39 13.91
N THR A 98 11.12 -13.07 14.06
CA THR A 98 10.53 -12.08 13.18
C THR A 98 11.11 -12.28 11.81
N LYS A 99 10.37 -13.01 10.97
CA LYS A 99 10.69 -13.23 9.56
C LYS A 99 11.10 -11.89 8.94
N GLU A 100 12.32 -11.82 8.42
CA GLU A 100 12.85 -10.61 7.79
C GLU A 100 11.86 -10.16 6.70
N LYS A 101 11.51 -8.87 6.73
CA LYS A 101 10.56 -8.27 5.79
C LYS A 101 11.33 -7.39 4.83
N TYR A 102 11.22 -7.68 3.54
CA TYR A 102 11.77 -6.81 2.50
C TYR A 102 10.75 -5.75 2.10
N TYR A 103 11.20 -4.51 1.99
CA TYR A 103 10.39 -3.38 1.53
C TYR A 103 11.04 -2.71 0.33
N ILE A 104 10.33 -2.64 -0.79
CA ILE A 104 10.75 -1.90 -1.99
C ILE A 104 9.82 -0.70 -2.16
N VAL A 105 10.38 0.49 -2.32
CA VAL A 105 9.60 1.69 -2.67
C VAL A 105 9.53 1.82 -4.19
N VAL A 106 8.32 2.07 -4.70
CA VAL A 106 8.06 2.28 -6.13
C VAL A 106 7.68 3.72 -6.36
N LEU A 107 8.36 4.37 -7.29
CA LEU A 107 8.12 5.74 -7.71
C LEU A 107 7.90 5.80 -9.23
N PRO A 108 6.88 6.53 -9.72
CA PRO A 108 6.76 6.77 -11.16
C PRO A 108 7.92 7.67 -11.62
N ASN A 109 8.58 7.32 -12.71
CA ASN A 109 9.70 8.07 -13.25
C ASN A 109 9.21 9.34 -13.95
N LEU A 110 9.23 10.46 -13.23
CA LEU A 110 8.86 11.76 -13.78
C LEU A 110 10.12 12.55 -14.10
N GLN A 111 10.24 13.08 -15.32
CA GLN A 111 11.36 13.94 -15.73
C GLN A 111 11.17 15.38 -15.24
N THR A 112 10.97 15.57 -13.93
CA THR A 112 10.82 16.90 -13.32
C THR A 112 11.89 17.12 -12.23
N PRO A 113 12.36 18.36 -12.03
CA PRO A 113 13.35 18.64 -10.98
C PRO A 113 12.81 18.38 -9.57
N GLU A 114 11.51 18.60 -9.33
CA GLU A 114 10.91 18.26 -8.03
C GLU A 114 10.95 16.74 -7.76
N PHE A 115 10.87 15.94 -8.83
CA PHE A 115 10.91 14.49 -8.72
C PHE A 115 12.28 14.00 -8.27
N GLU A 116 13.39 14.59 -8.73
CA GLU A 116 14.73 14.20 -8.27
C GLU A 116 14.90 14.45 -6.77
N TYR A 117 14.39 15.57 -6.25
CA TYR A 117 14.37 15.81 -4.79
C TYR A 117 13.54 14.75 -4.06
N TYR A 118 12.37 14.42 -4.59
CA TYR A 118 11.47 13.42 -4.00
C TYR A 118 12.11 12.02 -3.98
N LYS A 119 12.78 11.64 -5.06
CA LYS A 119 13.55 10.40 -5.20
C LYS A 119 14.70 10.35 -4.19
N LEU A 120 15.50 11.40 -4.07
CA LEU A 120 16.59 11.49 -3.08
C LEU A 120 16.07 11.37 -1.64
N LYS A 121 14.93 11.98 -1.33
CA LYS A 121 14.28 11.84 -0.02
C LYS A 121 13.96 10.37 0.29
N TRP A 122 13.41 9.62 -0.67
CA TRP A 122 13.10 8.20 -0.46
C TRP A 122 14.33 7.31 -0.36
N ILE A 123 15.38 7.60 -1.13
CA ILE A 123 16.70 6.96 -0.98
C ILE A 123 17.19 7.16 0.46
N GLN A 124 17.13 8.38 0.99
CA GLN A 124 17.59 8.66 2.35
C GLN A 124 16.73 7.96 3.42
N ILE A 125 15.41 7.98 3.28
CA ILE A 125 14.48 7.34 4.23
C ILE A 125 14.68 5.82 4.26
N THR A 126 14.86 5.20 3.10
CA THR A 126 15.00 3.75 2.98
C THR A 126 16.40 3.23 3.28
N ARG A 127 17.37 4.12 3.54
CA ARG A 127 18.75 3.74 3.86
C ARG A 127 18.86 2.91 5.14
N ASP A 128 18.08 3.26 6.16
CA ASP A 128 17.97 2.49 7.39
C ASP A 128 16.73 1.59 7.30
N ALA A 129 16.96 0.29 7.08
CA ALA A 129 15.91 -0.68 6.85
C ALA A 129 15.04 -0.89 8.10
N ASP A 130 15.62 -0.81 9.29
CA ASP A 130 14.94 -1.08 10.55
C ASP A 130 13.98 0.06 10.88
N ILE A 131 14.49 1.30 10.88
CA ILE A 131 13.69 2.51 11.08
C ILE A 131 12.58 2.60 10.02
N PHE A 132 12.91 2.29 8.76
CA PHE A 132 11.91 2.30 7.70
C PHE A 132 10.82 1.25 7.93
N SER A 133 11.20 0.02 8.28
CA SER A 133 10.23 -1.05 8.56
C SER A 133 9.31 -0.72 9.73
N GLU A 134 9.83 -0.05 10.75
CA GLU A 134 9.11 0.39 11.93
C GLU A 134 8.08 1.47 11.55
N ASN A 135 8.49 2.47 10.77
CA ASN A 135 7.60 3.51 10.23
C ASN A 135 6.45 2.91 9.40
N ILE A 136 6.76 1.91 8.58
CA ILE A 136 5.74 1.20 7.81
C ILE A 136 4.80 0.38 8.71
N ALA A 137 5.33 -0.26 9.76
CA ALA A 137 4.52 -0.99 10.73
C ALA A 137 3.55 -0.05 11.47
N TYR A 138 4.01 1.14 11.87
CA TYR A 138 3.16 2.17 12.47
C TYR A 138 2.06 2.63 11.52
N GLY A 139 2.34 2.78 10.23
CA GLY A 139 1.34 3.19 9.24
C GLY A 139 0.29 2.11 8.92
N THR A 140 0.63 0.83 9.06
CA THR A 140 -0.23 -0.30 8.68
C THR A 140 -1.04 -0.90 9.82
N GLY A 141 -0.74 -0.55 11.08
CA GLY A 141 -1.50 -1.01 12.24
C GLY A 141 -2.95 -0.55 12.20
N LYS A 142 -3.91 -1.45 12.48
CA LYS A 142 -5.36 -1.11 12.48
C LYS A 142 -5.70 0.04 13.43
N ALA A 143 -5.12 0.05 14.63
CA ALA A 143 -5.31 1.11 15.61
C ALA A 143 -4.71 2.44 15.11
N SER A 144 -3.48 2.39 14.61
CA SER A 144 -2.78 3.56 14.06
C SER A 144 -3.47 4.14 12.83
N SER A 145 -4.03 3.30 11.95
CA SER A 145 -4.75 3.74 10.76
C SER A 145 -5.98 4.58 11.12
N ARG A 146 -6.73 4.17 12.15
CA ARG A 146 -7.89 4.94 12.65
C ARG A 146 -7.46 6.28 13.23
N GLU A 147 -6.42 6.29 14.05
CA GLU A 147 -5.88 7.52 14.62
C GLU A 147 -5.30 8.45 13.56
N PHE A 148 -4.61 7.90 12.55
CA PHE A 148 -4.06 8.67 11.44
C PHE A 148 -5.17 9.29 10.57
N ALA A 149 -6.24 8.56 10.29
CA ALA A 149 -7.43 9.10 9.62
C ALA A 149 -8.04 10.23 10.45
N ARG A 150 -8.23 10.04 11.76
CA ARG A 150 -8.73 11.08 12.67
C ARG A 150 -7.84 12.33 12.69
N LEU A 151 -6.52 12.15 12.73
CA LEU A 151 -5.56 13.27 12.68
C LEU A 151 -5.60 14.01 11.34
N ARG A 152 -5.77 13.28 10.23
CA ARG A 152 -5.98 13.87 8.90
C ARG A 152 -7.24 14.71 8.88
N ASP A 153 -8.37 14.18 9.37
CA ASP A 153 -9.64 14.89 9.42
C ASP A 153 -9.53 16.15 10.28
N LEU A 154 -8.94 16.06 11.48
CA LEU A 154 -8.69 17.21 12.34
C LEU A 154 -7.81 18.28 11.68
N ARG A 155 -6.79 17.88 10.90
CA ARG A 155 -5.97 18.82 10.12
C ARG A 155 -6.79 19.49 9.03
N MET A 156 -7.64 18.74 8.33
CA MET A 156 -8.55 19.27 7.30
C MET A 156 -9.54 20.27 7.90
N THR A 157 -10.18 19.93 9.03
CA THR A 157 -11.08 20.85 9.73
C THR A 157 -10.37 22.15 10.14
N LYS A 158 -9.14 22.07 10.65
CA LYS A 158 -8.35 23.27 10.99
C LYS A 158 -7.97 24.10 9.77
N LEU A 159 -7.78 23.48 8.61
CA LEU A 159 -7.53 24.18 7.35
C LEU A 159 -8.79 24.86 6.83
N GLU A 160 -9.94 24.18 6.88
CA GLU A 160 -11.25 24.72 6.48
C GLU A 160 -11.67 25.94 7.30
N GLN A 161 -11.34 25.97 8.59
CA GLN A 161 -11.58 27.12 9.46
C GLN A 161 -10.78 28.37 9.06
N LYS A 162 -9.70 28.24 8.27
CA LYS A 162 -8.93 29.39 7.79
C LYS A 162 -9.62 30.01 6.59
N LYS A 163 -10.15 31.24 6.74
CA LYS A 163 -10.78 32.03 5.65
C LYS A 163 -9.92 32.12 4.37
N SER A 164 -8.59 32.13 4.49
CA SER A 164 -7.67 32.20 3.35
C SER A 164 -7.51 30.88 2.59
N PHE A 165 -7.74 29.74 3.26
CA PHE A 165 -7.68 28.42 2.65
C PHE A 165 -8.79 28.24 1.62
N TYR A 166 -10.00 28.66 1.98
CA TYR A 166 -11.17 28.59 1.12
C TYR A 166 -10.94 29.34 -0.21
N ARG A 167 -10.37 30.56 -0.16
CA ARG A 167 -10.10 31.32 -1.39
C ARG A 167 -9.06 30.67 -2.30
N LYS A 168 -8.00 30.04 -1.77
CA LYS A 168 -6.94 29.45 -2.61
C LYS A 168 -7.30 28.06 -3.13
N ASN A 169 -7.94 27.23 -2.32
CA ASN A 169 -8.27 25.86 -2.72
C ASN A 169 -9.58 25.73 -3.47
N TRP A 170 -10.53 26.68 -3.33
CA TRP A 170 -11.74 26.68 -4.13
C TRP A 170 -11.44 26.76 -5.63
N TRP A 171 -10.47 27.58 -6.06
CA TRP A 171 -10.07 27.66 -7.47
C TRP A 171 -9.53 26.32 -8.00
N ASN A 172 -8.64 25.67 -7.25
CA ASN A 172 -8.12 24.35 -7.61
C ASN A 172 -9.24 23.28 -7.64
N PHE A 173 -10.25 23.39 -6.77
CA PHE A 173 -11.40 22.48 -6.77
C PHE A 173 -12.32 22.70 -7.97
N ILE A 174 -12.48 23.95 -8.42
CA ILE A 174 -13.18 24.29 -9.67
C ILE A 174 -12.41 23.77 -10.88
N ASP A 175 -11.10 24.01 -10.95
CA ASP A 175 -10.29 23.63 -12.13
C ASP A 175 -10.16 22.11 -12.27
N ASN A 176 -10.11 21.37 -11.16
CA ASN A 176 -10.11 19.91 -11.18
C ASN A 176 -11.46 19.29 -11.57
N LYS A 177 -12.54 20.07 -11.76
CA LYS A 177 -13.77 19.56 -12.39
C LYS A 177 -13.56 19.15 -13.85
N LYS A 178 -12.45 19.52 -14.49
CA LYS A 178 -12.13 19.08 -15.87
C LYS A 178 -11.64 17.63 -15.97
N LEU A 179 -11.39 16.92 -14.86
CA LEU A 179 -10.77 15.59 -14.86
C LEU A 179 -11.68 14.43 -14.45
N SER A 180 -12.94 14.71 -14.13
CA SER A 180 -13.93 13.63 -14.13
C SER A 180 -14.32 13.36 -15.59
N ALA A 181 -13.53 12.57 -16.30
CA ALA A 181 -13.97 11.83 -17.49
C ALA A 181 -15.05 10.77 -17.15
N LYS A 182 -15.87 11.01 -16.11
CA LYS A 182 -17.18 10.40 -16.02
C LYS A 182 -17.91 10.95 -17.22
N ARG A 183 -18.07 10.05 -18.20
CA ARG A 183 -19.07 10.04 -19.27
C ARG A 183 -20.13 11.09 -19.01
N ASP A 184 -20.44 11.90 -20.02
CA ASP A 184 -21.70 12.65 -20.06
C ASP A 184 -22.81 11.64 -19.74
N VAL A 185 -23.19 11.54 -18.46
CA VAL A 185 -24.40 10.86 -18.06
C VAL A 185 -25.41 11.92 -18.43
N PRO A 186 -26.16 11.74 -19.53
CA PRO A 186 -27.16 12.72 -19.90
C PRO A 186 -28.04 12.89 -18.69
N LEU A 187 -28.12 14.13 -18.19
CA LEU A 187 -29.06 14.45 -17.14
C LEU A 187 -30.43 14.17 -17.76
N VAL A 188 -31.06 13.07 -17.37
CA VAL A 188 -32.42 12.74 -17.80
C VAL A 188 -33.31 13.76 -17.11
N THR A 189 -33.55 14.89 -17.78
CA THR A 189 -34.44 15.96 -17.33
C THR A 189 -35.90 15.66 -17.66
N ASP A 190 -36.15 14.54 -18.34
CA ASP A 190 -37.47 14.08 -18.74
C ASP A 190 -38.20 13.43 -17.55
N PHE A 191 -38.43 14.22 -16.51
CA PHE A 191 -39.35 13.84 -15.45
C PHE A 191 -40.77 14.11 -15.96
N LYS A 192 -41.67 13.13 -15.80
CA LYS A 192 -43.09 13.37 -16.05
C LYS A 192 -43.58 14.43 -15.08
N GLN A 193 -44.00 15.58 -15.62
CA GLN A 193 -44.65 16.60 -14.82
C GLN A 193 -45.96 15.99 -14.30
N LEU A 194 -46.06 15.84 -12.97
CA LEU A 194 -47.25 15.30 -12.33
C LEU A 194 -48.22 16.46 -12.08
N ASP A 195 -49.47 16.31 -12.52
CA ASP A 195 -50.53 17.30 -12.30
C ASP A 195 -50.96 17.38 -10.83
N THR A 196 -50.62 16.37 -10.04
CA THR A 196 -50.97 16.27 -8.62
C THR A 196 -49.74 15.92 -7.78
N PRO A 197 -49.65 16.45 -6.54
CA PRO A 197 -48.57 16.07 -5.62
C PRO A 197 -48.60 14.56 -5.34
N CYS A 198 -47.41 13.97 -5.18
CA CYS A 198 -47.29 12.56 -4.82
C CYS A 198 -47.87 12.33 -3.42
N SER A 199 -48.89 11.48 -3.30
CA SER A 199 -49.51 11.08 -2.04
C SER A 199 -48.93 9.79 -1.45
N GLU A 200 -48.01 9.15 -2.16
CA GLU A 200 -47.34 7.95 -1.70
C GLU A 200 -46.30 8.30 -0.63
N ALA A 201 -46.31 7.58 0.49
CA ALA A 201 -45.36 7.81 1.56
C ALA A 201 -43.93 7.53 1.07
N MET A 202 -43.02 8.47 1.30
CA MET A 202 -41.62 8.30 0.92
C MET A 202 -41.04 7.06 1.61
N PRO A 203 -40.24 6.24 0.90
CA PRO A 203 -39.55 5.12 1.52
C PRO A 203 -38.61 5.63 2.61
N VAL A 204 -38.70 5.02 3.80
CA VAL A 204 -37.82 5.37 4.91
C VAL A 204 -36.44 4.77 4.65
N ILE A 205 -35.47 5.62 4.36
CA ILE A 205 -34.07 5.22 4.21
C ILE A 205 -33.44 5.26 5.61
N TRP A 206 -33.20 4.08 6.19
CA TRP A 206 -32.46 3.92 7.45
C TRP A 206 -30.97 3.67 7.19
#